data_AF-A0A150AVW5-F1
#
_entry.id   AF-A0A150AVW5-F1
#
_cell.length_a   1.000
_cell.length_b   1.000
_cell.length_c   1.000
_cell.angle_alpha   90.00
_cell.angle_beta   90.00
_cell.angle_gamma   90.00
#
_symmetry.space_group_name_H-M   'P 1'
#
loop_
_entity.id
_entity.type
_entity.pdbx_description
1 polymer ?
#
loop_
_entity_poly.entity_id
_entity_poly.type
_entity_poly.pdbx_seq_one_letter_code
_entity_poly.pdbx_strand_id
1 'polypeptide(L)' 'MEAPPFLTCKDLAMGFSEYDVQKYVLHVKTTSKSIEIAKQHGRDDMLEKQERNLQRYHDILNNIREGNIIFGRQNRMKKK' A
#
# COMPACT_ATOMS: atom_id res chain seq x y z
N MET A 1 15.66 9.13 -21.95
CA MET A 1 14.25 8.82 -21.65
C MET A 1 14.14 8.76 -20.15
N GLU A 2 13.69 9.86 -19.53
CA GLU A 2 13.56 9.94 -18.07
C GLU A 2 12.53 8.92 -17.59
N ALA A 3 12.87 8.17 -16.53
CA ALA A 3 11.95 7.24 -15.92
C ALA A 3 10.73 8.01 -15.36
N PRO A 4 9.50 7.55 -15.62
CA PRO A 4 8.30 8.24 -15.16
C PRO A 4 8.33 8.35 -13.61
N PRO A 5 7.95 9.51 -13.04
CA PRO A 5 8.26 9.88 -11.64
C PRO A 5 7.49 9.11 -10.56
N PHE A 6 6.92 7.94 -10.85
CA PHE A 6 6.01 7.23 -9.94
C PHE A 6 6.66 6.38 -8.84
N LEU A 7 7.95 6.53 -8.53
CA LEU A 7 8.63 5.64 -7.57
C LEU A 7 9.57 6.34 -6.57
N THR A 8 9.23 7.56 -6.14
CA THR A 8 9.85 8.19 -4.96
C THR A 8 8.80 8.71 -3.99
N CYS A 9 7.92 7.83 -3.50
CA CYS A 9 7.09 8.08 -2.30
C CYS A 9 7.95 8.12 -1.02
N LYS A 10 9.03 8.92 -1.01
CA LYS A 10 9.97 9.02 0.11
C LYS A 10 9.41 9.87 1.26
N ASP A 11 8.36 10.66 1.04
CA ASP A 11 7.74 11.53 2.06
C ASP A 11 6.21 11.55 1.94
N LEU A 12 5.57 10.42 1.58
CA LEU A 12 4.13 10.37 1.33
C LEU A 12 3.33 10.38 2.64
N ALA A 13 2.42 11.33 2.75
CA ALA A 13 1.34 11.30 3.71
C ALA A 13 0.05 10.85 3.01
N MET A 14 -0.74 10.00 3.66
CA MET A 14 -1.89 9.31 3.06
C MET A 14 -3.12 9.48 3.94
N GLY A 15 -4.31 9.57 3.33
CA GLY A 15 -5.55 9.88 4.04
C GLY A 15 -5.98 11.33 3.90
N PHE A 16 -5.31 12.12 3.05
CA PHE A 16 -5.70 13.50 2.71
C PHE A 16 -6.71 13.57 1.57
N SER A 17 -6.76 12.54 0.73
CA SER A 17 -7.57 12.53 -0.47
C SER A 17 -8.41 11.26 -0.56
N GLU A 18 -9.62 11.38 -1.10
CA GLU A 18 -10.44 10.22 -1.44
C GLU A 18 -9.75 9.27 -2.43
N TYR A 19 -8.82 9.81 -3.25
CA TYR A 19 -7.99 9.00 -4.13
C TYR A 19 -7.05 8.05 -3.36
N ASP A 20 -6.67 8.36 -2.12
CA ASP A 20 -5.91 7.44 -1.27
C ASP A 20 -6.75 6.21 -0.93
N VAL A 21 -8.04 6.39 -0.62
CA VAL A 21 -8.96 5.28 -0.36
C VAL A 21 -9.11 4.42 -1.62
N GLN A 22 -9.35 5.04 -2.78
CA GLN A 22 -9.50 4.32 -4.04
C GLN A 22 -8.23 3.53 -4.42
N LYS A 23 -7.05 4.13 -4.23
CA LYS A 23 -5.76 3.48 -4.45
C LYS A 23 -5.59 2.24 -3.60
N TYR A 24 -5.86 2.31 -2.29
CA TYR A 24 -5.71 1.15 -1.41
C TYR A 24 -6.80 0.10 -1.61
N VAL A 25 -8.02 0.48 -2.00
CA VAL A 25 -9.04 -0.47 -2.47
C VAL A 25 -8.54 -1.24 -3.70
N LEU A 26 -7.91 -0.55 -4.66
CA LEU A 26 -7.34 -1.20 -5.83
C LEU A 26 -6.20 -2.15 -5.46
N HIS A 27 -5.29 -1.73 -4.58
CA HIS A 27 -4.19 -2.57 -4.10
C HIS A 27 -4.69 -3.85 -3.40
N VAL A 28 -5.70 -3.76 -2.55
CA VAL A 28 -6.32 -4.95 -1.93
C VAL A 28 -6.86 -5.91 -2.99
N LYS A 29 -7.58 -5.40 -3.99
CA LYS A 29 -8.16 -6.22 -5.06
C LYS A 29 -7.08 -6.91 -5.91
N THR A 30 -6.07 -6.16 -6.36
CA THR A 30 -5.02 -6.70 -7.24
C THR A 30 -4.11 -7.67 -6.50
N THR A 31 -3.76 -7.40 -5.24
CA THR A 31 -2.96 -8.32 -4.42
C THR A 31 -3.73 -9.61 -4.10
N SER A 32 -5.03 -9.52 -3.78
CA SER A 32 -5.87 -10.71 -3.57
C SER A 32 -5.90 -11.59 -4.83
N LYS A 33 -6.06 -10.99 -6.02
CA LYS A 33 -6.00 -11.72 -7.29
C LYS A 33 -4.61 -12.32 -7.54
N SER A 34 -3.54 -11.60 -7.19
CA SER A 34 -2.17 -12.12 -7.32
C SER A 34 -1.92 -13.33 -6.41
N ILE A 35 -2.50 -13.36 -5.20
CA ILE A 35 -2.42 -14.50 -4.29
C ILE A 35 -3.14 -15.70 -4.90
N GLU A 36 -4.35 -15.51 -5.42
CA GLU A 36 -5.12 -16.58 -6.06
C GLU A 36 -4.34 -17.21 -7.23
N ILE A 37 -3.76 -16.37 -8.10
CA ILE A 37 -2.93 -16.82 -9.22
C ILE A 37 -1.68 -17.55 -8.72
N ALA A 38 -1.00 -17.02 -7.70
CA ALA A 38 0.18 -17.67 -7.13
C ALA A 38 -0.14 -19.05 -6.53
N LYS A 39 -1.31 -19.21 -5.87
CA LYS A 39 -1.80 -20.50 -5.36
C LYS A 39 -2.05 -21.49 -6.50
N GLN A 40 -2.68 -21.04 -7.58
CA GLN A 40 -2.94 -21.87 -8.76
C GLN A 40 -1.65 -22.37 -9.44
N HIS A 41 -0.58 -21.58 -9.41
CA HIS A 41 0.70 -21.91 -10.04
C HIS A 41 1.75 -22.47 -9.07
N GLY A 42 1.41 -22.75 -7.80
CA GLY A 42 2.33 -23.31 -6.81
C GLY A 42 3.53 -22.41 -6.49
N ARG A 43 3.37 -21.08 -6.55
CA ARG A 43 4.43 -20.11 -6.25
C ARG A 43 4.42 -19.67 -4.79
N ASP A 44 4.74 -20.61 -3.90
CA ASP A 44 4.71 -20.41 -2.45
C ASP A 44 5.68 -19.32 -1.96
N ASP A 45 6.81 -19.14 -2.67
CA ASP A 45 7.79 -18.07 -2.44
C ASP A 45 7.17 -16.66 -2.54
N MET A 46 6.17 -16.50 -3.40
CA MET A 46 5.46 -15.23 -3.60
C MET A 46 4.27 -15.08 -2.67
N LEU A 47 3.68 -16.18 -2.19
CA LEU A 47 2.47 -16.14 -1.36
C LEU A 47 2.69 -15.39 -0.06
N GLU A 48 3.73 -15.75 0.69
CA GLU A 48 4.00 -15.14 2.00
C GLU A 48 4.17 -13.61 1.89
N LYS A 49 4.89 -13.16 0.86
CA LYS A 49 5.12 -11.74 0.63
C LYS A 49 3.84 -11.00 0.25
N GLN A 50 2.98 -11.62 -0.56
CA GLN A 50 1.71 -11.02 -0.98
C GLN A 50 0.69 -10.99 0.16
N GLU A 51 0.63 -12.03 1.00
CA GLU A 51 -0.23 -12.08 2.18
C GLU A 51 0.15 -10.99 3.20
N ARG A 52 1.45 -10.82 3.47
CA ARG A 52 1.95 -9.72 4.32
C ARG A 52 1.60 -8.34 3.75
N ASN A 53 1.68 -8.17 2.43
CA ASN A 53 1.29 -6.92 1.78
C ASN A 53 -0.22 -6.69 1.86
N LEU A 54 -1.03 -7.74 1.66
CA LEU A 54 -2.48 -7.65 1.74
C LEU A 54 -2.93 -7.18 3.13
N GLN A 55 -2.35 -7.76 4.18
CA GLN A 55 -2.61 -7.34 5.56
C GLN A 55 -2.27 -5.85 5.76
N ARG A 56 -1.08 -5.42 5.33
CA ARG A 56 -0.68 -4.00 5.41
C ARG A 56 -1.63 -3.08 4.66
N TYR A 57 -2.11 -3.47 3.47
CA TYR A 57 -3.05 -2.67 2.70
C TYR A 57 -4.41 -2.57 3.39
N HIS A 58 -4.88 -3.63 4.05
CA HIS A 58 -6.08 -3.57 4.88
C HIS A 58 -5.91 -2.63 6.07
N ASP A 59 -4.78 -2.72 6.79
CA ASP A 59 -4.50 -1.85 7.93
C ASP A 59 -4.47 -0.37 7.51
N ILE A 60 -3.78 -0.06 6.41
CA ILE A 60 -3.74 1.29 5.86
C ILE A 60 -5.13 1.75 5.43
N LEU A 61 -5.88 0.91 4.71
CA LEU A 61 -7.21 1.24 4.21
C LEU A 61 -8.19 1.51 5.35
N ASN A 62 -8.16 0.73 6.41
CA ASN A 62 -9.01 0.93 7.59
C ASN A 62 -8.65 2.25 8.27
N ASN A 63 -7.35 2.49 8.49
CA ASN A 63 -6.87 3.70 9.14
C ASN A 63 -7.29 4.97 8.38
N ILE A 64 -7.10 5.02 7.06
CA ILE A 64 -7.51 6.19 6.26
C ILE A 64 -9.03 6.33 6.12
N ARG A 65 -9.80 5.23 6.17
CA ARG A 65 -11.27 5.27 6.17
C ARG A 65 -11.85 5.82 7.48
N GLU A 66 -11.16 5.60 8.59
CA GLU A 66 -11.47 6.21 9.88
C GLU A 66 -11.13 7.71 9.93
N GLY A 67 -10.57 8.28 8.85
CA GLY A 67 -10.18 9.68 8.76
C GLY A 67 -8.79 9.98 9.32
N ASN A 68 -8.00 8.95 9.63
CA ASN A 68 -6.64 9.13 10.10
C ASN A 68 -5.68 9.40 8.94
N ILE A 69 -4.63 10.16 9.25
CA ILE A 69 -3.59 10.51 8.28
C ILE A 69 -2.30 9.77 8.66
N ILE A 70 -1.78 8.99 7.72
CA ILE A 70 -0.54 8.23 7.89
C ILE A 70 0.61 9.01 7.28
N PHE A 71 1.64 9.29 8.07
CA PHE A 71 2.86 9.95 7.61
C PHE A 71 4.01 8.94 7.48
N GLY A 72 4.59 8.81 6.29
CA GLY A 72 5.68 7.85 6.06
C GLY A 72 6.95 8.11 6.88
N ARG A 73 7.29 9.38 7.19
CA ARG A 73 8.51 9.74 7.94
C ARG A 73 8.22 10.73 9.08
N GLN A 74 7.59 10.24 10.14
CA GLN A 74 7.33 11.07 11.33
C GLN A 74 8.60 11.71 11.94
N ASN A 75 9.75 11.04 11.84
CA ASN A 75 11.04 11.54 12.36
C ASN A 75 11.53 12.83 11.67
N ARG A 76 11.07 13.12 10.45
CA ARG A 76 11.41 14.38 9.74
C ARG A 76 10.53 15.55 10.16
N MET A 77 9.31 15.29 10.63
CA MET A 77 8.40 16.34 11.15
C MET A 77 8.86 16.88 12.52
N LYS A 78 9.74 16.15 13.22
CA LYS A 78 10.27 16.52 14.54
C LYS A 78 11.58 17.32 14.50
N LYS A 79 12.16 17.57 13.32
CA LYS A 79 13.33 18.45 13.20
C LYS A 79 12.85 19.91 13.19
N LYS A 80 12.94 20.55 14.35
CA LYS A 80 12.88 22.00 14.54
C LYS A 80 14.11 22.68 13.94
#